data_AF-A0A6M3JPD2-F1
#
_entry.id   AF-A0A6M3JPD2-F1
#
_cell.length_a   1.000
_cell.length_b   1.000
_cell.length_c   1.000
_cell.angle_alpha   90.00
_cell.angle_beta   90.00
_cell.angle_gamma   90.00
#
_symmetry.space_group_name_H-M   'P 1'
#
loop_
_entity.id
_entity.type
_entity.pdbx_description
1 polymer ?
#
loop_
_entity_poly.entity_id
_entity_poly.type
_entity_poly.pdbx_seq_one_letter_code
_entity_poly.pdbx_strand_id
1 'polypeptide(L)'
;AASTGACALLTGDIILIAGDSQTYVLTADATETAAATDVTLSISPPLKVATAGSEAVTVKASHRVNLAFHRDAFAFATRPLMGSLADLQLGSRILSMQDPVSGIVLRLEIMREFKQTVWDFDILWGSKLVRAELACRLAG
;
A
#
# COMPACT_ATOMS: atom_id res chain seq x y z
N ALA A 1 24.64 15.61 -3.06
CA ALA A 1 25.56 14.66 -2.39
C ALA A 1 25.77 13.47 -3.34
N ALA A 2 27.02 13.20 -3.74
CA ALA A 2 27.33 12.06 -4.61
C ALA A 2 27.19 10.75 -3.82
N SER A 3 26.41 9.80 -4.31
CA SER A 3 26.40 8.47 -3.71
C SER A 3 27.74 7.76 -3.96
N THR A 4 28.08 6.84 -3.06
CA THR A 4 29.31 6.04 -3.16
C THR A 4 29.15 4.81 -4.07
N GLY A 5 28.07 4.70 -4.86
CA GLY A 5 27.87 3.58 -5.79
C GLY A 5 26.43 3.44 -6.27
N ALA A 6 26.22 2.61 -7.30
CA ALA A 6 24.89 2.33 -7.82
C ALA A 6 23.96 1.82 -6.70
N CYS A 7 22.79 2.43 -6.59
CA CYS A 7 21.85 2.23 -5.48
C CYS A 7 20.42 2.22 -6.03
N ALA A 8 19.64 1.21 -5.68
CA ALA A 8 18.21 1.16 -5.99
C ALA A 8 17.42 1.49 -4.72
N LEU A 9 16.83 2.67 -4.67
CA LEU A 9 15.90 3.07 -3.63
C LEU A 9 14.49 2.75 -4.10
N LEU A 10 13.74 2.04 -3.26
CA LEU A 10 12.40 1.60 -3.60
C LEU A 10 11.35 2.43 -2.88
N THR A 11 10.17 2.46 -3.47
CA THR A 11 8.99 3.07 -2.84
C THR A 11 8.76 2.47 -1.46
N GLY A 12 8.68 3.34 -0.45
CA GLY A 12 8.49 2.94 0.94
C GLY A 12 9.76 2.95 1.79
N ASP A 13 10.95 3.10 1.19
CA ASP A 13 12.21 3.28 1.92
C ASP A 13 12.18 4.56 2.75
N ILE A 14 12.77 4.49 3.94
CA ILE A 14 12.85 5.60 4.89
C ILE A 14 14.22 6.24 4.77
N ILE A 15 14.25 7.53 4.51
CA ILE A 15 15.48 8.32 4.44
C ILE A 15 15.53 9.38 5.53
N LEU A 16 16.75 9.69 5.96
CA LEU A 16 17.09 10.80 6.83
C LEU A 16 18.04 11.73 6.08
N ILE A 17 17.78 13.03 6.15
CA ILE A 17 18.65 14.06 5.59
C ILE A 17 19.41 14.70 6.75
N ALA A 18 20.74 14.72 6.68
CA ALA A 18 21.57 15.31 7.72
C ALA A 18 21.16 16.78 7.98
N GLY A 19 21.02 17.16 9.26
CA GLY A 19 20.55 18.49 9.64
C GLY A 19 19.04 18.61 9.81
N ASP A 20 18.26 17.60 9.44
CA ASP A 20 16.83 17.48 9.78
C ASP A 20 16.59 16.35 10.78
N SER A 21 15.69 16.59 11.73
CA SER A 21 15.19 15.60 12.69
C SER A 21 14.02 14.77 12.13
N GLN A 22 13.42 15.21 11.02
CA GLN A 22 12.30 14.55 10.37
C GLN A 22 12.77 13.40 9.47
N THR A 23 12.04 12.29 9.50
CA THR A 23 12.22 11.18 8.56
C THR A 23 11.29 11.33 7.36
N TYR A 24 11.79 10.99 6.18
CA TYR A 24 11.04 11.04 4.93
C TYR A 24 10.88 9.65 4.33
N VAL A 25 9.81 9.43 3.58
CA VAL A 25 9.54 8.17 2.88
C VAL A 25 9.54 8.42 1.38
N LEU A 26 10.18 7.54 0.62
CA LEU A 26 10.11 7.59 -0.84
C LEU A 26 8.72 7.18 -1.34
N THR A 27 8.14 7.98 -2.22
CA THR A 27 6.83 7.73 -2.85
C THR A 27 6.95 7.17 -4.26
N ALA A 28 8.15 7.10 -4.82
CA ALA A 28 8.46 6.51 -6.11
C ALA A 28 9.85 5.87 -6.07
N ASP A 29 10.07 4.88 -6.92
CA ASP A 29 11.36 4.22 -7.06
C ASP A 29 12.37 5.19 -7.66
N ALA A 30 13.60 5.14 -7.16
CA ALA A 30 14.70 5.99 -7.57
C ALA A 30 15.97 5.15 -7.64
N THR A 31 16.44 4.89 -8.86
CA THR A 31 17.65 4.12 -9.11
C THR A 31 18.76 5.04 -9.56
N GLU A 32 19.86 5.04 -8.81
CA GLU A 32 21.11 5.62 -9.25
C GLU A 32 21.92 4.55 -9.98
N THR A 33 22.04 4.69 -11.29
CA THR A 33 22.70 3.71 -12.16
C THR A 33 24.23 3.75 -12.02
N ALA A 34 24.80 4.91 -11.67
CA ALA A 34 26.24 5.11 -11.52
C ALA A 34 26.53 6.28 -10.56
N ALA A 35 27.65 6.16 -9.83
CA ALA A 35 28.10 7.21 -8.91
C ALA A 35 28.22 8.56 -9.61
N ALA A 36 27.83 9.64 -8.91
CA ALA A 36 27.84 11.02 -9.39
C ALA A 36 26.81 11.37 -10.47
N THR A 37 25.75 10.58 -10.61
CA THR A 37 24.56 10.96 -11.39
C THR A 37 23.51 11.55 -10.47
N ASP A 38 22.86 12.65 -10.86
CA ASP A 38 21.75 13.21 -10.10
C ASP A 38 20.50 12.34 -10.25
N VAL A 39 19.84 12.05 -9.14
CA VAL A 39 18.58 11.30 -9.09
C VAL A 39 17.53 12.13 -8.34
N THR A 40 16.32 12.17 -8.89
CA THR A 40 15.19 12.86 -8.24
C THR A 40 14.51 11.91 -7.26
N LEU A 41 14.48 12.30 -5.98
CA LEU A 41 13.76 11.55 -4.93
C LEU A 41 12.39 12.18 -4.70
N SER A 42 11.33 11.44 -4.99
CA SER A 42 9.97 11.84 -4.60
C SER A 42 9.73 11.42 -3.16
N ILE A 43 9.52 12.40 -2.27
CA ILE A 43 9.44 12.18 -0.82
C ILE A 43 8.12 12.66 -0.22
N SER A 44 7.71 12.03 0.88
CA SER A 44 6.61 12.46 1.75
C SER A 44 7.01 12.27 3.21
N PRO A 45 6.71 13.20 4.13
CA PRO A 45 6.05 14.52 3.94
C PRO A 45 6.92 15.52 3.16
N PRO A 46 6.41 16.72 2.79
CA PRO A 46 7.23 17.75 2.17
C PRO A 46 8.39 18.17 3.08
N LEU A 47 9.47 18.64 2.45
CA LEU A 47 10.69 19.05 3.14
C LEU A 47 10.39 20.15 4.16
N LYS A 48 10.79 19.91 5.41
CA LYS A 48 10.53 20.84 6.52
C LYS A 48 11.58 21.94 6.65
N VAL A 49 12.84 21.61 6.34
CA VAL A 49 13.98 22.52 6.42
C VAL A 49 14.65 22.61 5.06
N ALA A 50 14.94 23.82 4.58
CA ALA A 50 15.65 23.99 3.31
C ALA A 50 17.05 23.37 3.38
N THR A 51 17.41 22.60 2.37
CA THR A 51 18.73 21.98 2.23
C THR A 51 19.73 22.96 1.61
N ALA A 52 20.96 22.95 2.10
CA ALA A 52 22.08 23.71 1.54
C ALA A 52 22.78 22.98 0.37
N GLY A 53 22.36 21.75 0.05
CA GLY A 53 22.76 21.01 -1.16
C GLY A 53 23.89 20.01 -0.96
N SER A 54 24.43 19.90 0.25
CA SER A 54 25.55 18.98 0.61
C SER A 54 25.21 18.03 1.74
N GLU A 55 23.97 18.00 2.19
CA GLU A 55 23.51 17.11 3.27
C GLU A 55 23.64 15.65 2.84
N ALA A 56 24.16 14.82 3.73
CA ALA A 56 24.18 13.37 3.54
C ALA A 56 22.75 12.82 3.66
N VAL A 57 22.35 11.99 2.70
CA VAL A 57 21.10 11.22 2.75
C VAL A 57 21.43 9.81 3.19
N THR A 58 20.81 9.35 4.28
CA THR A 58 21.00 7.99 4.79
C THR A 58 19.69 7.23 4.73
N VAL A 59 19.75 5.97 4.28
CA VAL A 59 18.60 5.06 4.26
C VAL A 59 18.57 4.29 5.58
N LYS A 60 17.41 4.23 6.23
CA LYS A 60 17.23 3.41 7.44
C LYS A 60 17.32 1.93 7.04
N ALA A 61 18.14 1.18 7.75
CA ALA A 61 18.28 -0.26 7.54
C ALA A 61 16.96 -1.01 7.79
N SER A 62 16.90 -2.27 7.34
CA SER A 62 15.75 -3.15 7.55
C SER A 62 15.33 -3.22 9.02
N HIS A 63 14.04 -3.03 9.28
CA HIS A 63 13.47 -2.98 10.61
C HIS A 63 12.03 -3.50 10.60
N ARG A 64 11.51 -3.84 11.77
CA ARG A 64 10.09 -4.20 11.91
C ARG A 64 9.26 -2.93 12.04
N VAL A 65 8.36 -2.72 11.08
CA VAL A 65 7.47 -1.55 11.06
C VAL A 65 6.22 -1.85 11.87
N ASN A 66 6.03 -1.13 12.97
CA ASN A 66 4.72 -1.07 13.63
C ASN A 66 3.95 0.14 13.05
N LEU A 67 2.62 0.05 12.98
CA LEU A 67 1.77 1.13 12.46
C LEU A 67 0.91 1.68 13.59
N ALA A 68 0.88 3.01 13.71
CA ALA A 68 -0.08 3.70 14.55
C ALA A 68 -0.86 4.67 13.67
N PHE A 69 -2.19 4.67 13.78
CA PHE A 69 -3.04 5.50 12.94
C PHE A 69 -4.33 5.89 13.66
N HIS A 70 -4.85 7.07 13.32
CA HIS A 70 -6.19 7.46 13.70
C HIS A 70 -7.23 6.69 12.87
N ARG A 71 -8.44 6.49 13.42
CA ARG A 71 -9.55 5.79 12.75
C ARG A 71 -9.92 6.33 11.37
N ASP A 72 -9.61 7.60 11.10
CA ASP A 72 -9.94 8.30 9.84
C ASP A 72 -8.79 8.32 8.82
N ALA A 73 -7.64 7.71 9.15
CA ALA A 73 -6.48 7.72 8.25
C ALA A 73 -6.73 6.84 7.00
N PHE A 74 -7.32 5.66 7.22
CA PHE A 74 -7.61 4.69 6.18
C PHE A 74 -9.10 4.60 5.93
N ALA A 75 -9.48 4.60 4.65
CA ALA A 75 -10.82 4.23 4.23
C ALA A 75 -10.78 2.83 3.61
N PHE A 76 -11.75 2.01 4.00
CA PHE A 76 -12.03 0.72 3.40
C PHE A 76 -13.46 0.78 2.85
N ALA A 77 -13.63 0.36 1.59
CA ALA A 77 -14.92 0.33 0.93
C ALA A 77 -15.12 -1.02 0.26
N THR A 78 -16.32 -1.55 0.37
CA THR A 78 -16.76 -2.76 -0.34
C THR A 78 -18.02 -2.46 -1.12
N ARG A 79 -18.20 -3.13 -2.24
CA ARG A 79 -19.43 -3.06 -3.01
C ARG A 79 -19.91 -4.47 -3.31
N PRO A 80 -21.14 -4.84 -2.91
CA PRO A 80 -21.72 -6.11 -3.30
C PRO A 80 -21.76 -6.22 -4.82
N LEU A 81 -21.19 -7.30 -5.36
CA LEU A 81 -21.25 -7.59 -6.78
C LEU A 81 -22.58 -8.30 -7.06
N MET A 82 -23.47 -7.61 -7.77
CA MET A 82 -24.74 -8.19 -8.21
C MET A 82 -24.45 -9.27 -9.27
N GLY A 83 -25.10 -10.43 -9.15
CA GLY A 83 -25.06 -11.44 -10.20
C GLY A 83 -25.65 -10.90 -11.50
N SER A 84 -25.04 -11.25 -12.64
CA SER A 84 -25.62 -10.93 -13.94
C SER A 84 -26.91 -11.74 -14.13
N LEU A 85 -27.90 -11.18 -14.85
CA LEU A 85 -29.09 -11.93 -15.27
C LEU A 85 -28.71 -13.19 -16.07
N ALA A 86 -27.57 -13.17 -16.75
CA ALA A 86 -27.03 -14.31 -17.48
C ALA A 86 -26.57 -15.46 -16.55
N ASP A 87 -25.95 -15.15 -15.41
CA ASP A 87 -25.47 -16.18 -14.45
C ASP A 87 -26.63 -16.94 -13.82
N LEU A 88 -27.71 -16.23 -13.52
CA LEU A 88 -28.92 -16.82 -12.92
C LEU A 88 -29.65 -17.76 -13.90
N GLN A 89 -29.51 -17.55 -15.21
CA GLN A 89 -30.09 -18.41 -16.25
C GLN A 89 -29.26 -19.68 -16.53
N LEU A 90 -27.98 -19.70 -16.14
CA LEU A 90 -27.05 -20.82 -16.39
C LEU A 90 -27.02 -21.85 -15.25
N GLY A 91 -27.86 -21.70 -14.23
CA GLY A 91 -27.98 -22.64 -13.11
C GLY A 91 -26.96 -22.43 -11.99
N SER A 92 -26.19 -21.35 -12.03
CA SER A 92 -25.34 -20.91 -10.92
C SER A 92 -26.20 -20.28 -9.82
N ARG A 93 -25.90 -20.60 -8.56
CA ARG A 93 -26.59 -20.02 -7.40
C ARG A 93 -25.69 -19.00 -6.74
N ILE A 94 -26.07 -17.73 -6.83
CA ILE A 94 -25.36 -16.61 -6.23
C ILE A 94 -26.05 -16.20 -4.92
N LEU A 95 -25.29 -16.17 -3.84
CA LEU A 95 -25.74 -15.80 -2.49
C LEU A 95 -24.81 -14.74 -1.90
N SER A 96 -25.29 -14.01 -0.90
CA SER A 96 -24.43 -13.18 -0.06
C SER A 96 -24.22 -13.88 1.28
N MET A 97 -22.97 -13.94 1.73
CA MET A 97 -22.59 -14.54 3.00
C MET A 97 -21.72 -13.55 3.77
N GLN A 98 -22.05 -13.34 5.05
CA GLN A 98 -21.27 -12.49 5.94
C GLN A 98 -20.26 -13.35 6.70
N ASP A 99 -19.00 -12.93 6.70
CA ASP A 99 -17.99 -13.55 7.57
C ASP A 99 -18.28 -13.19 9.04
N PRO A 100 -18.48 -14.17 9.94
CA PRO A 100 -18.81 -13.91 11.34
C PRO A 100 -17.68 -13.23 12.14
N VAL A 101 -16.42 -13.28 11.68
CA VAL A 101 -15.30 -12.68 12.39
C VAL A 101 -15.06 -11.23 11.93
N SER A 102 -14.91 -11.00 10.62
CA SER A 102 -14.64 -9.66 10.09
C SER A 102 -15.89 -8.81 9.86
N GLY A 103 -17.08 -9.43 9.76
CA GLY A 103 -18.33 -8.77 9.41
C GLY A 103 -18.42 -8.37 7.93
N ILE A 104 -17.43 -8.71 7.10
CA ILE A 104 -17.41 -8.41 5.67
C ILE A 104 -18.39 -9.32 4.93
N VAL A 105 -19.14 -8.74 3.99
CA VAL A 105 -20.06 -9.48 3.12
C VAL A 105 -19.32 -9.91 1.86
N LEU A 106 -19.27 -11.22 1.64
CA LEU A 106 -18.73 -11.88 0.46
C LEU A 106 -19.88 -12.36 -0.43
N ARG A 107 -19.63 -12.41 -1.74
CA ARG A 107 -20.48 -13.15 -2.66
C ARG A 107 -20.03 -14.61 -2.64
N LEU A 108 -21.01 -15.52 -2.58
CA LEU A 108 -20.80 -16.94 -2.72
C LEU A 108 -21.51 -17.41 -3.98
N GLU A 109 -20.75 -18.00 -4.89
CA GLU A 109 -21.25 -18.62 -6.10
C GLU A 109 -21.15 -20.14 -5.99
N ILE A 110 -22.25 -20.84 -6.27
CA ILE A 110 -22.33 -22.30 -6.24
C ILE A 110 -22.68 -22.78 -7.63
N MET A 111 -21.74 -23.47 -8.27
CA MET A 111 -21.89 -24.00 -9.62
C MET A 111 -21.60 -25.50 -9.67
N ARG A 112 -22.12 -26.17 -10.71
CA ARG A 112 -21.81 -27.58 -10.97
C ARG A 112 -20.98 -27.69 -12.23
N GLU A 113 -19.80 -28.28 -12.07
CA GLU A 113 -18.87 -28.50 -13.17
C GLU A 113 -18.40 -29.95 -13.11
N PHE A 114 -18.40 -30.68 -14.23
CA PHE A 114 -17.93 -32.07 -14.32
C PHE A 114 -18.43 -33.02 -13.20
N LYS A 115 -19.71 -32.91 -12.83
CA LYS A 115 -20.36 -33.65 -11.72
C LYS A 115 -19.87 -33.29 -10.32
N GLN A 116 -18.98 -32.31 -10.19
CA GLN A 116 -18.52 -31.73 -8.93
C GLN A 116 -19.37 -30.50 -8.58
N THR A 117 -19.31 -30.07 -7.31
CA THR A 117 -19.91 -28.81 -6.85
C THR A 117 -18.77 -27.89 -6.47
N VAL A 118 -18.67 -26.75 -7.13
CA VAL A 118 -17.64 -25.74 -6.91
C VAL A 118 -18.27 -24.58 -6.12
N TRP A 119 -17.52 -24.09 -5.15
CA TRP A 119 -17.92 -23.01 -4.25
C TRP A 119 -16.88 -21.90 -4.38
N ASP A 120 -17.29 -20.78 -4.97
CA ASP A 120 -16.41 -19.64 -5.21
C ASP A 120 -16.83 -18.47 -4.33
N PHE A 121 -15.85 -17.91 -3.62
CA PHE A 121 -16.02 -16.70 -2.83
C PHE A 121 -15.37 -15.53 -3.53
N ASP A 122 -16.12 -14.46 -3.71
CA ASP A 122 -15.62 -13.25 -4.35
C ASP A 122 -16.08 -11.97 -3.64
N ILE A 123 -15.27 -10.93 -3.75
CA ILE A 123 -15.51 -9.63 -3.14
C ILE A 123 -14.88 -8.52 -3.98
N LEU A 124 -15.64 -7.46 -4.23
CA LEU A 124 -15.14 -6.21 -4.77
C LEU A 124 -14.85 -5.23 -3.63
N TRP A 125 -13.57 -4.90 -3.43
CA TRP A 125 -13.12 -4.04 -2.36
C TRP A 125 -12.04 -3.07 -2.81
N GLY A 126 -11.85 -2.02 -2.03
CA GLY A 126 -10.75 -1.08 -2.16
C GLY A 126 -10.37 -0.50 -0.80
N SER A 127 -9.11 -0.13 -0.66
CA SER A 127 -8.63 0.61 0.50
C SER A 127 -7.74 1.76 0.06
N LYS A 128 -7.72 2.84 0.85
CA LYS A 128 -6.86 4.01 0.58
C LYS A 128 -6.47 4.70 1.87
N LEU A 129 -5.21 5.14 1.94
CA LEU A 129 -4.77 6.15 2.92
C LEU A 129 -5.31 7.51 2.47
N VAL A 130 -6.45 7.92 3.02
CA VAL A 130 -7.12 9.16 2.63
C VAL A 130 -6.43 10.36 3.26
N ARG A 131 -5.95 10.21 4.50
CA ARG A 131 -5.28 11.26 5.26
C ARG A 131 -3.95 10.75 5.80
N ALA A 132 -2.90 10.93 5.02
CA ALA A 132 -1.56 10.44 5.36
C ALA A 132 -1.00 11.05 6.66
N GLU A 133 -1.38 12.30 6.96
CA GLU A 133 -1.01 13.00 8.20
C GLU A 133 -1.49 12.31 9.49
N LEU A 134 -2.50 11.44 9.40
CA LEU A 134 -3.11 10.75 10.55
C LEU A 134 -2.57 9.33 10.77
N ALA A 135 -1.58 8.90 9.99
CA ALA A 135 -0.91 7.61 10.15
C ALA A 135 0.60 7.81 10.25
N CYS A 136 1.24 7.02 11.11
CA CYS A 136 2.68 6.99 11.22
C CYS A 136 3.21 5.55 11.29
N ARG A 137 4.44 5.39 10.82
CA ARG A 137 5.23 4.19 10.98
C ARG A 137 6.07 4.36 12.24
N LEU A 138 5.83 3.51 13.22
CA LEU A 138 6.66 3.41 14.41
C LEU A 138 7.76 2.39 14.14
N ALA A 139 8.92 2.89 13.73
CA ALA A 139 10.12 2.11 13.52
C ALA A 139 10.98 2.19 14.78
N GLY A 140 11.20 1.04 15.43
CA GLY A 140 12.19 0.90 16.51
C GLY A 140 13.63 1.14 16.05
#